data_AF-B4JXR1-F1
#
_entry.id   AF-B4JXR1-F1
#
_cell.length_a   1.000
_cell.length_b   1.000
_cell.length_c   1.000
_cell.angle_alpha   90.00
_cell.angle_beta   90.00
_cell.angle_gamma   90.00
#
_symmetry.space_group_name_H-M   'P 1'
#
loop_
_entity.id
_entity.type
_entity.pdbx_description
1 polymer ?
#
loop_
_entity_poly.entity_id
_entity_poly.type
_entity_poly.pdbx_seq_one_letter_code
_entity_poly.pdbx_strand_id
1 'polypeptide(L)'
;MATTTSTGMLSTFGGFITCRNSQIQTRVACASPVSCCSRLQERKGFTTTATATTTKAVTRPRLGAQQSCSLMCPSNYWLLATMLIILTTCYLPNTAASPRRALGRHLILPHRHHVHLRSAGMEHGKEKVGFSCKHNMDVTVETLKHAEQVSNTTCRSIEELLMDWLDKEMKMTLQTAEERYSWHSLPIDYALMNESSSHSYNGSDTMKPEDELKNILSSLTKINLLLTRIIKELPLKSNRDIFNIFKEKLEHNITVAESMLGCKWIDVLPEPLTGGFPLAEYCIVRDAIRLLKVISVKYRVMHDRKSRANS
;
A
#
# COMPACT_ATOMS: atom_id res chain seq x y z
N MET A 1 46.98 -51.60 15.20
CA MET A 1 46.24 -51.00 16.32
C MET A 1 45.11 -50.16 15.75
N ALA A 2 43.88 -50.49 16.15
CA ALA A 2 42.59 -49.80 16.00
C ALA A 2 42.15 -49.27 14.61
N THR A 3 41.52 -50.15 13.86
CA THR A 3 40.37 -49.87 12.97
C THR A 3 39.08 -49.72 13.77
N THR A 4 38.21 -48.77 13.42
CA THR A 4 36.77 -48.84 13.74
C THR A 4 35.92 -48.28 12.60
N THR A 5 35.20 -49.22 12.00
CA THR A 5 34.01 -49.13 11.18
C THR A 5 32.81 -48.66 12.02
N SER A 6 31.89 -47.88 11.45
CA SER A 6 30.47 -47.93 11.87
C SER A 6 29.55 -47.54 10.73
N THR A 7 28.45 -48.29 10.67
CA THR A 7 27.53 -48.50 9.57
C THR A 7 26.15 -47.99 9.97
N GLY A 8 25.41 -47.39 9.03
CA GLY A 8 23.95 -47.50 8.91
C GLY A 8 23.08 -46.56 9.76
N MET A 9 22.11 -45.90 9.13
CA MET A 9 20.74 -46.40 9.05
C MET A 9 19.88 -45.60 8.05
N LEU A 10 19.06 -46.36 7.31
CA LEU A 10 17.93 -45.93 6.48
C LEU A 10 16.84 -45.25 7.34
N SER A 11 16.10 -44.31 6.76
CA SER A 11 14.71 -44.08 7.14
C SER A 11 13.89 -43.63 5.95
N THR A 12 12.83 -44.39 5.72
CA THR A 12 11.87 -44.35 4.63
C THR A 12 10.55 -43.87 5.20
N PHE A 13 10.06 -42.70 4.79
CA PHE A 13 8.65 -42.28 4.92
C PHE A 13 8.42 -41.25 3.82
N GLY A 14 7.37 -41.26 3.00
CA GLY A 14 6.09 -41.93 3.05
C GLY A 14 5.15 -41.01 2.26
N GLY A 15 4.62 -41.48 1.14
CA GLY A 15 3.79 -40.69 0.25
C GLY A 15 2.42 -40.34 0.84
N PHE A 16 1.83 -39.26 0.35
CA PHE A 16 0.38 -39.07 0.31
C PHE A 16 -0.04 -38.48 -1.04
N ILE A 17 -0.78 -39.30 -1.78
CA ILE A 17 -1.66 -38.92 -2.88
C ILE A 17 -3.07 -38.87 -2.28
N THR A 18 -3.83 -37.80 -2.54
CA THR A 18 -5.29 -37.93 -2.75
C THR A 18 -5.81 -36.88 -3.72
N CYS A 19 -6.71 -37.37 -4.57
CA CYS A 19 -7.31 -36.74 -5.74
C CYS A 19 -8.56 -35.88 -5.46
N ARG A 20 -9.05 -35.28 -6.57
CA ARG A 20 -10.46 -35.15 -7.04
C ARG A 20 -11.17 -33.78 -6.94
N ASN A 21 -11.43 -33.24 -8.15
CA ASN A 21 -12.73 -32.96 -8.78
C ASN A 21 -13.92 -32.50 -7.92
N SER A 22 -14.58 -31.42 -8.35
CA SER A 22 -15.83 -31.54 -9.14
C SER A 22 -16.38 -30.18 -9.62
N GLN A 23 -16.89 -30.21 -10.86
CA GLN A 23 -17.73 -29.22 -11.54
C GLN A 23 -19.13 -29.06 -10.91
N ILE A 24 -19.89 -28.08 -11.44
CA ILE A 24 -21.36 -27.98 -11.70
C ILE A 24 -21.83 -26.58 -11.25
N GLN A 25 -22.04 -25.58 -12.13
CA GLN A 25 -23.09 -25.36 -13.13
C GLN A 25 -24.50 -25.20 -12.54
N THR A 26 -25.08 -23.99 -12.58
CA THR A 26 -26.51 -23.79 -12.90
C THR A 26 -26.83 -22.33 -13.22
N ARG A 27 -27.48 -22.13 -14.38
CA ARG A 27 -28.20 -20.94 -14.80
C ARG A 27 -29.58 -20.92 -14.14
N VAL A 28 -30.11 -19.76 -13.78
CA VAL A 28 -31.56 -19.47 -13.82
C VAL A 28 -31.77 -18.02 -14.26
N ALA A 29 -32.74 -17.83 -15.15
CA ALA A 29 -33.17 -16.58 -15.74
C ALA A 29 -34.57 -16.19 -15.23
N CYS A 30 -35.01 -14.98 -15.61
CA CYS A 30 -36.39 -14.45 -15.58
C CYS A 30 -36.87 -13.96 -14.19
N ALA A 31 -37.64 -12.89 -14.02
CA ALA A 31 -38.31 -11.93 -14.91
C ALA A 31 -38.68 -10.66 -14.10
N SER A 32 -38.83 -9.51 -14.77
CA SER A 32 -39.60 -8.35 -14.28
C SER A 32 -41.11 -8.57 -14.47
N PRO A 33 -41.98 -7.88 -13.69
CA PRO A 33 -42.70 -6.71 -14.24
C PRO A 33 -42.91 -5.56 -13.21
N VAL A 34 -42.77 -4.28 -13.57
CA VAL A 34 -43.76 -3.28 -14.09
C VAL A 34 -44.67 -2.62 -13.03
N SER A 35 -44.53 -1.28 -12.93
CA SER A 35 -45.52 -0.17 -12.79
C SER A 35 -46.58 -0.14 -11.68
N CYS A 36 -46.64 0.97 -10.92
CA CYS A 36 -47.73 1.97 -11.06
C CYS A 36 -47.53 3.23 -10.19
N CYS A 37 -47.90 4.37 -10.78
CA CYS A 37 -48.01 5.72 -10.21
C CYS A 37 -49.28 5.92 -9.35
N SER A 38 -49.24 6.87 -8.41
CA SER A 38 -50.30 7.81 -7.93
C SER A 38 -49.65 8.64 -6.80
N ARG A 39 -49.41 9.97 -6.78
CA ARG A 39 -50.17 11.21 -7.01
C ARG A 39 -51.36 11.45 -6.06
N LEU A 40 -51.45 12.72 -5.59
CA LEU A 40 -52.47 13.42 -4.75
C LEU A 40 -52.18 13.40 -3.23
N GLN A 41 -52.34 14.45 -2.42
CA GLN A 41 -52.85 15.84 -2.52
C GLN A 41 -52.44 16.53 -1.19
N GLU A 42 -51.79 17.69 -1.16
CA GLU A 42 -52.36 19.03 -0.94
C GLU A 42 -53.29 19.22 0.29
N ARG A 43 -52.83 19.98 1.32
CA ARG A 43 -53.35 21.32 1.73
C ARG A 43 -53.07 21.71 3.20
N LYS A 44 -52.62 22.98 3.33
CA LYS A 44 -52.94 24.06 4.32
C LYS A 44 -52.81 23.72 5.82
N GLY A 45 -52.09 24.46 6.67
CA GLY A 45 -51.72 25.88 6.66
C GLY A 45 -52.42 26.58 7.84
N PHE A 46 -51.68 26.98 8.88
CA PHE A 46 -52.00 28.17 9.69
C PHE A 46 -50.81 28.60 10.55
N THR A 47 -50.48 29.88 10.42
CA THR A 47 -49.53 30.68 11.19
C THR A 47 -50.07 30.97 12.59
N THR A 48 -49.25 31.22 13.61
CA THR A 48 -49.28 32.44 14.46
C THR A 48 -48.13 32.42 15.49
N THR A 49 -47.46 33.56 15.52
CA THR A 49 -46.35 34.04 16.37
C THR A 49 -46.79 34.29 17.82
N ALA A 50 -45.92 34.08 18.82
CA ALA A 50 -45.73 35.03 19.93
C ALA A 50 -44.55 34.66 20.84
N THR A 51 -43.75 35.69 21.09
CA THR A 51 -42.61 35.85 21.98
C THR A 51 -43.02 35.87 23.45
N ALA A 52 -42.20 35.30 24.36
CA ALA A 52 -42.00 35.85 25.71
C ALA A 52 -40.75 35.28 26.39
N THR A 53 -40.01 36.19 27.00
CA THR A 53 -38.75 36.01 27.72
C THR A 53 -38.99 35.82 29.22
N THR A 54 -37.95 35.32 29.91
CA THR A 54 -37.53 35.59 31.30
C THR A 54 -38.11 34.83 32.52
N THR A 55 -37.16 34.17 33.20
CA THR A 55 -36.83 34.17 34.65
C THR A 55 -37.44 33.19 35.67
N LYS A 56 -36.49 32.59 36.41
CA LYS A 56 -36.42 32.22 37.84
C LYS A 56 -36.93 30.84 38.31
N ALA A 57 -35.94 30.01 38.64
CA ALA A 57 -35.62 29.45 39.97
C ALA A 57 -36.64 28.61 40.76
N VAL A 58 -36.19 27.37 41.02
CA VAL A 58 -36.33 26.56 42.26
C VAL A 58 -37.73 26.08 42.67
N THR A 59 -38.00 24.79 42.49
CA THR A 59 -38.41 23.85 43.56
C THR A 59 -38.48 22.39 43.05
N ARG A 60 -37.86 21.45 43.77
CA ARG A 60 -38.24 20.01 43.85
C ARG A 60 -39.36 19.92 44.91
N PRO A 61 -40.29 18.92 44.94
CA PRO A 61 -39.98 17.49 44.80
C PRO A 61 -41.10 16.53 44.27
N ARG A 62 -40.68 15.26 44.10
CA ARG A 62 -41.40 13.99 44.36
C ARG A 62 -42.61 13.51 43.53
N LEU A 63 -42.48 12.22 43.17
CA LEU A 63 -43.49 11.15 43.02
C LEU A 63 -44.35 11.13 41.75
N GLY A 64 -44.20 10.02 41.00
CA GLY A 64 -45.15 9.63 39.97
C GLY A 64 -44.61 8.50 39.11
N ALA A 65 -45.08 7.28 39.37
CA ALA A 65 -44.90 6.12 38.53
C ALA A 65 -45.55 6.30 37.14
N GLN A 66 -45.25 5.36 36.24
CA GLN A 66 -45.81 5.18 34.89
C GLN A 66 -45.32 6.18 33.82
N GLN A 67 -44.41 5.69 32.98
CA GLN A 67 -44.53 5.90 31.53
C GLN A 67 -44.02 4.65 30.82
N SER A 68 -44.94 3.71 30.70
CA SER A 68 -45.38 3.12 29.43
C SER A 68 -44.32 3.03 28.33
N CYS A 69 -44.07 1.79 27.92
CA CYS A 69 -43.61 1.42 26.58
C CYS A 69 -44.25 2.33 25.52
N SER A 70 -43.50 3.34 25.06
CA SER A 70 -43.77 3.97 23.77
C SER A 70 -43.35 2.97 22.71
N LEU A 71 -44.31 2.08 22.45
CA LEU A 71 -44.46 1.34 21.21
C LEU A 71 -43.98 2.20 20.04
N MET A 72 -43.00 1.63 19.37
CA MET A 72 -42.29 2.16 18.22
C MET A 72 -43.25 2.89 17.27
N CYS A 73 -43.13 4.22 17.19
CA CYS A 73 -43.82 4.99 16.16
C CYS A 73 -43.47 4.43 14.77
N PRO A 74 -44.44 4.27 13.86
CA PRO A 74 -44.22 3.76 12.49
C PRO A 74 -43.11 4.51 11.73
N SER A 75 -42.89 5.79 12.07
CA SER A 75 -41.83 6.62 11.50
C SER A 75 -40.42 6.10 11.79
N ASN A 76 -40.21 5.43 12.93
CA ASN A 76 -38.88 4.94 13.32
C ASN A 76 -38.50 3.67 12.56
N TYR A 77 -39.47 2.85 12.15
CA TYR A 77 -39.22 1.69 11.29
C TYR A 77 -38.83 2.09 9.87
N TRP A 78 -39.40 3.18 9.35
CA TRP A 78 -38.99 3.73 8.06
C TRP A 78 -37.53 4.19 8.04
N LEU A 79 -37.09 4.83 9.12
CA LEU A 79 -35.71 5.30 9.27
C LEU A 79 -34.72 4.13 9.39
N LEU A 80 -35.12 3.08 10.10
CA LEU A 80 -34.32 1.87 10.25
C LEU A 80 -34.25 1.06 8.95
N ALA A 81 -35.35 1.01 8.18
CA ALA A 81 -35.39 0.38 6.86
C ALA A 81 -34.53 1.13 5.83
N THR A 82 -34.56 2.48 5.80
CA THR A 82 -33.72 3.25 4.88
C THR A 82 -32.23 3.14 5.22
N MET A 83 -31.88 3.13 6.52
CA MET A 83 -30.51 2.85 6.97
C MET A 83 -30.04 1.46 6.54
N LEU A 84 -30.91 0.43 6.63
CA LEU A 84 -30.56 -0.93 6.21
C LEU A 84 -30.37 -1.06 4.68
N ILE A 85 -31.15 -0.34 3.88
CA ILE A 85 -31.01 -0.30 2.41
C ILE A 85 -29.72 0.42 2.00
N ILE A 86 -29.39 1.54 2.66
CA ILE A 86 -28.13 2.25 2.39
C ILE A 86 -26.95 1.36 2.79
N LEU A 87 -27.01 0.71 3.95
CA LEU A 87 -25.93 -0.16 4.40
C LEU A 87 -25.75 -1.36 3.46
N THR A 88 -26.83 -2.00 3.00
CA THR A 88 -26.75 -3.13 2.06
C THR A 88 -26.29 -2.71 0.66
N THR A 89 -26.66 -1.51 0.18
CA THR A 89 -26.18 -1.01 -1.12
C THR A 89 -24.72 -0.53 -1.09
N CYS A 90 -24.25 -0.01 0.04
CA CYS A 90 -22.84 0.39 0.21
C CYS A 90 -21.89 -0.79 0.49
N TYR A 91 -22.38 -1.88 1.09
CA TYR A 91 -21.55 -3.04 1.46
C TYR A 91 -21.61 -4.22 0.49
N LEU A 92 -22.29 -4.13 -0.65
CA LEU A 92 -22.19 -5.14 -1.70
C LEU A 92 -21.02 -4.82 -2.66
N PRO A 93 -19.88 -5.52 -2.59
CA PRO A 93 -18.90 -5.48 -3.66
C PRO A 93 -19.47 -6.27 -4.84
N ASN A 94 -19.45 -5.66 -6.02
CA ASN A 94 -19.84 -6.22 -7.33
C ASN A 94 -21.29 -5.96 -7.78
N THR A 95 -21.50 -4.81 -8.42
CA THR A 95 -22.13 -4.84 -9.76
C THR A 95 -21.34 -3.95 -10.72
N ALA A 96 -20.76 -4.61 -11.71
CA ALA A 96 -20.14 -3.96 -12.86
C ALA A 96 -21.25 -3.35 -13.73
N ALA A 97 -21.31 -2.03 -13.79
CA ALA A 97 -22.06 -1.30 -14.82
C ALA A 97 -21.40 0.06 -15.06
N SER A 98 -20.23 0.04 -15.72
CA SER A 98 -19.71 1.24 -16.38
C SER A 98 -20.56 1.53 -17.63
N PRO A 99 -21.10 2.75 -17.81
CA PRO A 99 -21.81 3.11 -19.03
C PRO A 99 -20.83 3.22 -20.20
N ARG A 100 -20.83 2.21 -21.08
CA ARG A 100 -20.22 2.27 -22.41
C ARG A 100 -21.10 3.10 -23.36
N ARG A 101 -20.85 4.40 -23.48
CA ARG A 101 -21.15 5.27 -24.65
C ARG A 101 -20.16 6.45 -24.60
N ALA A 102 -19.46 6.91 -25.62
CA ALA A 102 -19.68 6.79 -27.06
C ALA A 102 -18.35 6.73 -27.82
N LEU A 103 -18.29 5.83 -28.79
CA LEU A 103 -17.27 5.75 -29.82
C LEU A 103 -17.39 6.95 -30.76
N GLY A 104 -16.52 7.94 -30.59
CA GLY A 104 -16.23 8.97 -31.59
C GLY A 104 -15.31 8.42 -32.68
N ARG A 105 -15.76 7.42 -33.43
CA ARG A 105 -15.17 7.03 -34.71
C ARG A 105 -15.90 7.80 -35.81
N HIS A 106 -15.43 9.00 -36.13
CA HIS A 106 -15.64 9.65 -37.43
C HIS A 106 -14.85 10.97 -37.48
N LEU A 107 -13.53 10.89 -37.63
CA LEU A 107 -12.77 11.83 -38.44
C LEU A 107 -11.68 11.03 -39.15
N ILE A 108 -12.05 10.61 -40.36
CA ILE A 108 -11.18 10.01 -41.36
C ILE A 108 -10.62 11.16 -42.21
N LEU A 109 -9.34 11.00 -42.58
CA LEU A 109 -8.57 11.58 -43.72
C LEU A 109 -7.64 12.79 -43.43
N PRO A 110 -6.55 12.97 -44.23
CA PRO A 110 -5.79 11.99 -45.05
C PRO A 110 -4.25 12.08 -44.90
N HIS A 111 -3.60 11.05 -45.44
CA HIS A 111 -2.23 10.99 -45.96
C HIS A 111 -1.43 12.31 -46.08
N ARG A 112 -0.17 12.24 -45.59
CA ARG A 112 1.12 12.68 -46.21
C ARG A 112 2.15 12.81 -45.07
N HIS A 113 3.44 12.55 -45.18
CA HIS A 113 4.36 12.14 -46.24
C HIS A 113 5.51 11.38 -45.53
N HIS A 114 6.16 10.48 -46.26
CA HIS A 114 7.47 9.93 -45.90
C HIS A 114 8.41 11.04 -45.41
N VAL A 115 8.88 10.91 -44.16
CA VAL A 115 10.10 11.59 -43.72
C VAL A 115 11.14 10.50 -43.52
N HIS A 116 12.23 10.68 -44.27
CA HIS A 116 13.38 9.80 -44.37
C HIS A 116 13.89 9.30 -43.02
N LEU A 117 14.00 7.98 -42.93
CA LEU A 117 15.09 7.31 -42.22
C LEU A 117 16.42 7.96 -42.64
N ARG A 118 16.98 8.79 -41.77
CA ARG A 118 18.42 9.02 -41.75
C ARG A 118 18.98 8.27 -40.56
N SER A 119 19.66 7.19 -40.89
CA SER A 119 20.66 6.52 -40.09
C SER A 119 21.59 7.55 -39.47
N ALA A 120 21.52 7.70 -38.16
CA ALA A 120 22.62 8.18 -37.34
C ALA A 120 22.94 7.02 -36.40
N GLY A 121 24.20 6.57 -36.45
CA GLY A 121 24.66 5.35 -35.80
C GLY A 121 24.25 5.27 -34.33
N MET A 122 23.36 4.32 -34.03
CA MET A 122 23.28 3.74 -32.70
C MET A 122 24.51 2.86 -32.56
N GLU A 123 25.62 3.47 -32.16
CA GLU A 123 26.57 2.74 -31.34
C GLU A 123 25.78 2.21 -30.14
N HIS A 124 25.80 0.89 -29.93
CA HIS A 124 25.34 0.25 -28.72
C HIS A 124 26.24 0.68 -27.54
N GLY A 125 26.16 1.94 -27.16
CA GLY A 125 26.57 2.40 -25.86
C GLY A 125 25.58 1.83 -24.86
N LYS A 126 26.06 0.93 -24.00
CA LYS A 126 25.34 0.48 -22.79
C LYS A 126 24.60 1.67 -22.21
N GLU A 127 23.27 1.59 -22.20
CA GLU A 127 22.40 2.62 -21.65
C GLU A 127 22.83 2.83 -20.19
N LYS A 128 23.55 3.94 -19.93
CA LYS A 128 24.08 4.21 -18.61
C LYS A 128 22.88 4.53 -17.71
N VAL A 129 22.64 3.70 -16.70
CA VAL A 129 21.86 4.06 -15.51
C VAL A 129 22.37 5.43 -15.08
N GLY A 130 21.51 6.45 -15.15
CA GLY A 130 21.98 7.83 -15.20
C GLY A 130 20.95 8.83 -14.71
N PHE A 131 21.41 9.70 -13.81
CA PHE A 131 20.67 10.82 -13.27
C PHE A 131 20.26 11.82 -14.36
N SER A 132 18.97 12.19 -14.39
CA SER A 132 18.51 13.42 -15.04
C SER A 132 18.24 14.48 -13.96
N CYS A 133 19.30 15.11 -13.42
CA CYS A 133 19.19 16.14 -12.38
C CYS A 133 18.98 17.54 -12.98
N LYS A 134 18.09 18.34 -12.39
CA LYS A 134 18.14 19.81 -12.45
C LYS A 134 19.19 20.31 -11.46
N HIS A 135 19.88 21.40 -11.80
CA HIS A 135 21.09 21.86 -11.10
C HIS A 135 20.89 22.43 -9.68
N ASN A 136 19.67 22.44 -9.13
CA ASN A 136 19.41 22.99 -7.80
C ASN A 136 18.79 21.92 -6.90
N MET A 137 19.59 21.43 -5.94
CA MET A 137 19.08 20.67 -4.82
C MET A 137 18.29 21.56 -3.86
N ASP A 138 17.16 21.06 -3.36
CA ASP A 138 16.38 21.71 -2.33
C ASP A 138 16.56 20.97 -1.00
N VAL A 139 17.72 21.20 -0.37
CA VAL A 139 18.09 20.59 0.92
C VAL A 139 18.14 21.67 1.99
N THR A 140 16.97 21.89 2.58
CA THR A 140 16.71 22.80 3.71
C THR A 140 16.51 22.03 5.01
N VAL A 141 16.54 22.73 6.15
CA VAL A 141 16.29 22.10 7.46
C VAL A 141 14.86 21.52 7.50
N GLU A 142 13.90 22.26 6.93
CA GLU A 142 12.50 21.88 6.89
C GLU A 142 12.25 20.64 6.02
N THR A 143 12.87 20.58 4.84
CA THR A 143 12.73 19.42 3.92
C THR A 143 13.35 18.17 4.51
N LEU A 144 14.51 18.27 5.18
CA LEU A 144 15.16 17.15 5.86
C LEU A 144 14.32 16.61 7.02
N LYS A 145 13.76 17.50 7.85
CA LYS A 145 12.86 17.12 8.95
C LYS A 145 11.58 16.46 8.42
N HIS A 146 11.02 16.98 7.34
CA HIS A 146 9.86 16.38 6.68
C HIS A 146 10.19 14.97 6.15
N ALA A 147 11.33 14.79 5.49
CA ALA A 147 11.77 13.49 4.97
C ALA A 147 12.03 12.46 6.09
N GLU A 148 12.62 12.87 7.22
CA GLU A 148 12.74 12.04 8.42
C GLU A 148 11.37 11.58 8.92
N GLN A 149 10.40 12.50 9.03
CA GLN A 149 9.06 12.18 9.48
C GLN A 149 8.34 11.22 8.53
N VAL A 150 8.43 11.46 7.22
CA VAL A 150 7.82 10.61 6.18
C VAL A 150 8.39 9.21 6.25
N SER A 151 9.72 9.05 6.31
CA SER A 151 10.37 7.74 6.38
C SER A 151 10.02 6.96 7.65
N ASN A 152 10.01 7.62 8.81
CA ASN A 152 9.62 6.99 10.09
C ASN A 152 8.13 6.57 10.10
N THR A 153 7.23 7.43 9.61
CA THR A 153 5.79 7.15 9.55
C THR A 153 5.51 6.01 8.57
N THR A 154 6.20 6.00 7.42
CA THR A 154 6.12 4.92 6.43
C THR A 154 6.62 3.61 7.03
N CYS A 155 7.74 3.63 7.76
CA CYS A 155 8.29 2.45 8.42
C CYS A 155 7.26 1.77 9.34
N ARG A 156 6.65 2.53 10.27
CA ARG A 156 5.64 2.00 11.19
C ARG A 156 4.43 1.44 10.46
N SER A 157 3.95 2.17 9.45
CA SER A 157 2.80 1.73 8.67
C SER A 157 3.08 0.45 7.87
N ILE A 158 4.29 0.28 7.33
CA ILE A 158 4.69 -0.96 6.67
C ILE A 158 4.85 -2.10 7.68
N GLU A 159 5.41 -1.84 8.88
CA GLU A 159 5.48 -2.83 9.96
C GLU A 159 4.08 -3.33 10.36
N GLU A 160 3.13 -2.43 10.60
CA GLU A 160 1.74 -2.78 10.92
C GLU A 160 1.09 -3.62 9.81
N LEU A 161 1.22 -3.18 8.55
CA LEU A 161 0.70 -3.92 7.39
C LEU A 161 1.36 -5.29 7.20
N LEU A 162 2.65 -5.41 7.50
CA LEU A 162 3.38 -6.68 7.45
C LEU A 162 2.81 -7.65 8.50
N MET A 163 2.61 -7.19 9.73
CA MET A 163 2.02 -7.99 10.80
C MET A 163 0.60 -8.45 10.43
N ASP A 164 -0.21 -7.53 9.90
CA ASP A 164 -1.57 -7.82 9.44
C ASP A 164 -1.60 -8.86 8.32
N TRP A 165 -0.69 -8.76 7.34
CA TRP A 165 -0.58 -9.72 6.23
C TRP A 165 -0.15 -11.10 6.72
N LEU A 166 0.84 -11.16 7.62
CA LEU A 166 1.32 -12.43 8.19
C LEU A 166 0.22 -13.14 8.98
N ASP A 167 -0.55 -12.41 9.77
CA ASP A 167 -1.65 -12.96 10.58
C ASP A 167 -2.83 -13.41 9.69
N LYS A 168 -3.34 -12.51 8.84
CA LYS A 168 -4.59 -12.74 8.10
C LYS A 168 -4.44 -13.67 6.90
N GLU A 169 -3.40 -13.47 6.08
CA GLU A 169 -3.24 -14.20 4.82
C GLU A 169 -2.37 -15.46 5.01
N MET A 170 -1.32 -15.35 5.82
CA MET A 170 -0.32 -16.40 5.98
C MET A 170 -0.52 -17.26 7.24
N LYS A 171 -1.41 -16.85 8.15
CA LYS A 171 -1.69 -17.51 9.44
C LYS A 171 -0.41 -17.83 10.22
N MET A 172 0.52 -16.89 10.23
CA MET A 172 1.83 -17.04 10.88
C MET A 172 2.18 -15.82 11.70
N THR A 173 2.97 -16.03 12.75
CA THR A 173 3.53 -14.95 13.55
C THR A 173 4.78 -14.38 12.88
N LEU A 174 5.18 -13.17 13.28
CA LEU A 174 6.45 -12.59 12.86
C LEU A 174 7.62 -13.52 13.17
N GLN A 175 7.68 -14.05 14.39
CA GLN A 175 8.75 -14.97 14.82
C GLN A 175 8.84 -16.20 13.92
N THR A 176 7.70 -16.81 13.56
CA THR A 176 7.70 -17.96 12.65
C THR A 176 8.20 -17.59 11.25
N ALA A 177 7.86 -16.40 10.75
CA ALA A 177 8.39 -15.91 9.48
C ALA A 177 9.92 -15.68 9.56
N GLU A 178 10.40 -15.11 10.67
CA GLU A 178 11.83 -14.92 10.93
C GLU A 178 12.60 -16.24 10.97
N GLU A 179 12.09 -17.23 11.70
CA GLU A 179 12.71 -18.56 11.83
C GLU A 179 12.78 -19.26 10.48
N ARG A 180 11.70 -19.22 9.69
CA ARG A 180 11.67 -19.82 8.34
C ARG A 180 12.69 -19.18 7.42
N TYR A 181 12.90 -17.87 7.55
CA TYR A 181 13.83 -17.15 6.71
C TYR A 181 15.27 -17.17 7.23
N SER A 182 15.51 -17.49 8.51
CA SER A 182 16.87 -17.47 9.08
C SER A 182 17.88 -18.35 8.35
N TRP A 183 17.40 -19.37 7.61
CA TRP A 183 18.19 -20.28 6.79
C TRP A 183 18.43 -19.80 5.36
N HIS A 184 17.85 -18.66 4.97
CA HIS A 184 17.89 -18.13 3.63
C HIS A 184 18.42 -16.69 3.64
N SER A 185 19.30 -16.40 2.69
CA SER A 185 19.71 -15.03 2.39
C SER A 185 19.27 -14.74 0.97
N LEU A 186 18.30 -13.84 0.82
CA LEU A 186 17.99 -13.24 -0.46
C LEU A 186 19.14 -12.27 -0.77
N PRO A 187 19.91 -12.48 -1.86
CA PRO A 187 21.01 -11.59 -2.21
C PRO A 187 20.44 -10.29 -2.78
N ILE A 188 19.94 -9.43 -1.89
CA ILE A 188 19.54 -8.07 -2.25
C ILE A 188 20.76 -7.17 -2.10
N ASP A 189 21.33 -6.78 -3.23
CA ASP A 189 22.39 -5.78 -3.27
C ASP A 189 21.76 -4.38 -3.42
N TYR A 190 22.07 -3.41 -2.58
CA TYR A 190 21.72 -2.00 -2.76
C TYR A 190 22.68 -1.11 -1.96
N ALA A 191 22.75 0.18 -2.31
CA ALA A 191 23.78 1.09 -1.80
C ALA A 191 23.86 1.16 -0.26
N LEU A 192 22.71 1.06 0.43
CA LEU A 192 22.60 1.11 1.89
C LEU A 192 22.46 -0.27 2.56
N MET A 193 22.80 -1.36 1.88
CA MET A 193 22.62 -2.73 2.38
C MET A 193 23.44 -3.04 3.64
N ASN A 194 24.65 -2.50 3.73
CA ASN A 194 25.52 -2.71 4.88
C ASN A 194 24.96 -2.01 6.13
N GLU A 195 24.46 -0.79 5.98
CA GLU A 195 23.83 -0.06 7.07
C GLU A 195 22.49 -0.67 7.48
N SER A 196 21.68 -1.13 6.53
CA SER A 196 20.36 -1.75 6.82
C SER A 196 20.50 -3.12 7.50
N SER A 197 21.61 -3.81 7.27
CA SER A 197 21.94 -5.06 7.94
C SER A 197 22.47 -4.85 9.36
N SER A 198 22.89 -3.64 9.71
CA SER A 198 23.39 -3.32 11.05
C SER A 198 22.25 -3.19 12.06
N HIS A 199 22.34 -3.94 13.16
CA HIS A 199 21.33 -3.90 14.23
C HIS A 199 21.34 -2.59 15.03
N SER A 200 22.42 -1.81 14.96
CA SER A 200 22.66 -0.65 15.81
C SER A 200 23.09 0.60 15.03
N TYR A 201 22.68 0.73 13.75
CA TYR A 201 22.99 1.91 12.96
C TYR A 201 22.45 3.19 13.62
N ASN A 202 23.36 4.00 14.16
CA ASN A 202 23.07 5.25 14.86
C ASN A 202 23.40 6.49 14.02
N GLY A 203 23.96 6.29 12.82
CA GLY A 203 24.32 7.36 11.89
C GLY A 203 25.83 7.44 11.64
N SER A 204 26.21 7.69 10.39
CA SER A 204 27.56 8.13 10.01
C SER A 204 27.44 9.51 9.36
N ASP A 205 28.29 10.46 9.74
CA ASP A 205 28.31 11.84 9.22
C ASP A 205 29.51 12.05 8.26
N THR A 206 29.90 11.00 7.54
CA THR A 206 31.13 11.03 6.73
C THR A 206 30.90 11.46 5.28
N MET A 207 29.67 11.37 4.78
CA MET A 207 29.35 11.61 3.38
C MET A 207 28.77 13.02 3.14
N LYS A 208 28.89 13.48 1.88
CA LYS A 208 28.18 14.69 1.45
C LYS A 208 26.67 14.38 1.34
N PRO A 209 25.77 15.36 1.61
CA PRO A 209 24.32 15.13 1.56
C PRO A 209 23.87 14.71 0.17
N GLU A 210 24.55 15.22 -0.86
CA GLU A 210 24.40 14.78 -2.24
C GLU A 210 24.55 13.28 -2.39
N ASP A 211 25.67 12.74 -1.93
CA ASP A 211 25.98 11.32 -2.10
C ASP A 211 25.08 10.46 -1.19
N GLU A 212 24.73 10.95 0.01
CA GLU A 212 23.76 10.29 0.87
C GLU A 212 22.38 10.20 0.23
N LEU A 213 21.85 11.30 -0.30
CA LEU A 213 20.55 11.33 -0.97
C LEU A 213 20.54 10.42 -2.21
N LYS A 214 21.63 10.38 -2.96
CA LYS A 214 21.77 9.45 -4.10
C LYS A 214 21.72 8.00 -3.65
N ASN A 215 22.40 7.65 -2.55
CA ASN A 215 22.39 6.30 -1.99
C ASN A 215 21.01 5.92 -1.44
N ILE A 216 20.30 6.87 -0.81
CA ILE A 216 18.91 6.71 -0.36
C ILE A 216 18.00 6.42 -1.56
N LEU A 217 18.05 7.27 -2.58
CA LEU A 217 17.20 7.15 -3.76
C LEU A 217 17.45 5.84 -4.51
N SER A 218 18.72 5.51 -4.77
CA SER A 218 19.10 4.25 -5.42
C SER A 218 18.61 3.02 -4.64
N SER A 219 18.75 3.02 -3.31
CA SER A 219 18.31 1.91 -2.46
C SER A 219 16.80 1.75 -2.46
N LEU A 220 16.06 2.85 -2.30
CA LEU A 220 14.59 2.84 -2.35
C LEU A 220 14.07 2.34 -3.70
N THR A 221 14.65 2.81 -4.80
CA THR A 221 14.22 2.36 -6.13
C THR A 221 14.50 0.88 -6.32
N LYS A 222 15.65 0.36 -5.88
CA LYS A 222 15.96 -1.06 -6.02
C LYS A 222 14.98 -1.95 -5.27
N ILE A 223 14.62 -1.60 -4.03
CA ILE A 223 13.57 -2.30 -3.27
C ILE A 223 12.19 -2.16 -3.94
N ASN A 224 11.85 -0.98 -4.46
CA ASN A 224 10.57 -0.76 -5.17
C ASN A 224 10.44 -1.62 -6.44
N LEU A 225 11.54 -1.79 -7.19
CA LEU A 225 11.58 -2.66 -8.37
C LEU A 225 11.40 -4.14 -7.99
N LEU A 226 12.01 -4.56 -6.89
CA LEU A 226 11.83 -5.92 -6.35
C LEU A 226 10.40 -6.18 -5.91
N LEU A 227 9.77 -5.23 -5.22
CA LEU A 227 8.34 -5.33 -4.88
C LEU A 227 7.45 -5.38 -6.12
N THR A 228 7.69 -4.50 -7.10
CA THR A 228 6.95 -4.48 -8.37
C THR A 228 6.98 -5.84 -9.06
N ARG A 229 8.11 -6.54 -8.97
CA ARG A 229 8.24 -7.88 -9.49
C ARG A 229 7.47 -8.91 -8.68
N ILE A 230 7.65 -8.95 -7.37
CA ILE A 230 6.94 -9.88 -6.50
C ILE A 230 5.42 -9.75 -6.67
N ILE A 231 4.91 -8.53 -6.79
CA ILE A 231 3.48 -8.28 -7.05
C ILE A 231 2.97 -8.99 -8.31
N LYS A 232 3.80 -9.11 -9.36
CA LYS A 232 3.43 -9.84 -10.59
C LYS A 232 3.42 -11.35 -10.40
N GLU A 233 4.27 -11.86 -9.51
CA GLU A 233 4.43 -13.29 -9.23
C GLU A 233 3.43 -13.80 -8.18
N LEU A 234 2.87 -12.90 -7.35
CA LEU A 234 1.88 -13.23 -6.32
C LEU A 234 0.58 -13.80 -6.92
N PRO A 235 0.16 -15.02 -6.52
CA PRO A 235 -0.99 -15.69 -7.13
C PRO A 235 -2.34 -15.09 -6.69
N LEU A 236 -2.46 -14.71 -5.43
CA LEU A 236 -3.70 -14.21 -4.83
C LEU A 236 -3.86 -12.71 -5.05
N LYS A 237 -5.08 -12.28 -5.41
CA LYS A 237 -5.40 -10.87 -5.60
C LYS A 237 -5.27 -10.07 -4.29
N SER A 238 -5.73 -10.63 -3.16
CA SER A 238 -5.59 -10.01 -1.83
C SER A 238 -4.13 -9.65 -1.52
N ASN A 239 -3.21 -10.60 -1.74
CA ASN A 239 -1.78 -10.37 -1.57
C ASN A 239 -1.27 -9.27 -2.51
N ARG A 240 -1.68 -9.25 -3.78
CA ARG A 240 -1.29 -8.17 -4.71
C ARG A 240 -1.78 -6.81 -4.23
N ASP A 241 -3.01 -6.72 -3.75
CA ASP A 241 -3.60 -5.48 -3.25
C ASP A 241 -2.82 -4.97 -2.02
N ILE A 242 -2.47 -5.84 -1.06
CA ILE A 242 -1.63 -5.48 0.10
C ILE A 242 -0.23 -5.03 -0.34
N PHE A 243 0.40 -5.76 -1.26
CA PHE A 243 1.75 -5.42 -1.70
C PHE A 243 1.80 -4.15 -2.56
N ASN A 244 0.71 -3.82 -3.27
CA ASN A 244 0.57 -2.50 -3.90
C ASN A 244 0.58 -1.38 -2.85
N ILE A 245 -0.02 -1.57 -1.68
CA ILE A 245 0.04 -0.57 -0.59
C ILE A 245 1.48 -0.40 -0.07
N PHE A 246 2.25 -1.50 0.07
CA PHE A 246 3.68 -1.39 0.40
C PHE A 246 4.45 -0.58 -0.65
N LYS A 247 4.19 -0.88 -1.93
CA LYS A 247 4.80 -0.20 -3.08
C LYS A 247 4.49 1.29 -3.08
N GLU A 248 3.22 1.68 -2.95
CA GLU A 248 2.78 3.08 -2.91
C GLU A 248 3.47 3.87 -1.79
N LYS A 249 3.62 3.27 -0.60
CA LYS A 249 4.31 3.88 0.54
C LYS A 249 5.80 4.13 0.26
N LEU A 250 6.47 3.19 -0.41
CA LEU A 250 7.86 3.39 -0.82
C LEU A 250 7.98 4.41 -1.95
N GLU A 251 7.07 4.43 -2.91
CA GLU A 251 7.03 5.43 -4.00
C GLU A 251 6.88 6.86 -3.46
N HIS A 252 6.16 7.04 -2.37
CA HIS A 252 6.10 8.33 -1.69
C HIS A 252 7.48 8.77 -1.15
N ASN A 253 8.25 7.85 -0.54
CA ASN A 253 9.61 8.15 -0.07
C ASN A 253 10.59 8.42 -1.23
N ILE A 254 10.44 7.69 -2.34
CA ILE A 254 11.20 7.94 -3.58
C ILE A 254 10.92 9.37 -4.06
N THR A 255 9.63 9.77 -4.14
CA THR A 255 9.23 11.10 -4.59
C THR A 255 9.82 12.21 -3.72
N VAL A 256 9.91 12.00 -2.40
CA VAL A 256 10.56 12.94 -1.47
C VAL A 256 12.07 13.03 -1.72
N ALA A 257 12.76 11.90 -1.93
CA ALA A 257 14.18 11.93 -2.25
C ALA A 257 14.45 12.57 -3.62
N GLU A 258 13.62 12.29 -4.63
CA GLU A 258 13.67 12.88 -5.97
C GLU A 258 13.47 14.40 -5.93
N SER A 259 12.53 14.89 -5.13
CA SER A 259 12.28 16.33 -5.01
C SER A 259 13.46 17.06 -4.39
N MET A 260 14.08 16.49 -3.35
CA MET A 260 15.28 17.06 -2.70
C MET A 260 16.50 17.07 -3.64
N LEU A 261 16.69 16.00 -4.41
CA LEU A 261 17.77 15.89 -5.39
C LEU A 261 17.52 16.72 -6.67
N GLY A 262 16.29 17.16 -6.91
CA GLY A 262 15.89 17.77 -8.17
C GLY A 262 16.06 16.81 -9.36
N CYS A 263 15.98 15.50 -9.15
CA CYS A 263 16.28 14.49 -10.16
C CYS A 263 15.22 13.39 -10.21
N LYS A 264 15.06 12.79 -11.39
CA LYS A 264 14.34 11.51 -11.52
C LYS A 264 15.34 10.37 -11.62
N TRP A 265 15.10 9.31 -10.86
CA TRP A 265 15.92 8.10 -10.93
C TRP A 265 15.27 7.08 -11.85
N ILE A 266 15.98 6.72 -12.91
CA ILE A 266 15.58 5.64 -13.82
C ILE A 266 16.58 4.52 -13.59
N ASP A 267 16.09 3.45 -12.97
CA ASP A 267 16.88 2.22 -12.79
C ASP A 267 16.29 1.10 -13.64
N VAL A 268 17.16 0.16 -14.01
CA VAL A 268 16.76 -1.02 -14.77
C VAL A 268 16.25 -2.07 -13.80
N LEU A 269 15.23 -2.81 -14.22
CA LEU A 269 14.68 -3.91 -13.43
C LEU A 269 15.82 -4.88 -13.03
N PRO A 270 15.96 -5.23 -11.74
CA PRO A 270 17.01 -6.15 -11.32
C PRO A 270 16.87 -7.51 -12.00
N GLU A 271 17.99 -8.22 -12.13
CA GLU A 271 18.05 -9.56 -12.70
C GLU A 271 17.03 -10.52 -12.04
N PRO A 272 16.65 -11.61 -12.72
CA PRO A 272 15.85 -12.67 -12.13
C PRO A 272 16.33 -13.03 -10.72
N LEU A 273 15.47 -13.00 -9.69
CA LEU A 273 15.74 -13.69 -8.43
C LEU A 273 15.89 -15.16 -8.79
N THR A 274 17.13 -15.60 -8.94
CA THR A 274 17.46 -16.98 -9.29
C THR A 274 17.33 -17.82 -8.03
N GLY A 275 16.31 -18.67 -8.00
CA GLY A 275 16.04 -19.58 -6.89
C GLY A 275 14.65 -19.38 -6.31
N GLY A 276 13.94 -20.48 -6.06
CA GLY A 276 12.71 -20.46 -5.28
C GLY A 276 13.04 -20.17 -3.82
N PHE A 277 13.15 -18.90 -3.45
CA PHE A 277 13.34 -18.50 -2.06
C PHE A 277 12.00 -18.62 -1.34
N PRO A 278 11.91 -19.39 -0.25
CA PRO A 278 10.69 -19.43 0.53
C PRO A 278 10.43 -18.05 1.13
N LEU A 279 9.21 -17.55 0.97
CA LEU A 279 8.76 -16.26 1.51
C LEU A 279 9.58 -15.06 1.04
N ALA A 280 10.04 -15.02 -0.22
CA ALA A 280 10.75 -13.87 -0.79
C ALA A 280 10.01 -12.54 -0.55
N GLU A 281 8.68 -12.57 -0.56
CA GLU A 281 7.78 -11.47 -0.26
C GLU A 281 8.07 -10.83 1.11
N TYR A 282 8.12 -11.67 2.14
CA TYR A 282 8.39 -11.26 3.51
C TYR A 282 9.77 -10.60 3.63
N CYS A 283 10.76 -11.17 2.94
CA CYS A 283 12.15 -10.72 3.00
C CYS A 283 12.31 -9.32 2.43
N ILE A 284 11.68 -9.08 1.28
CA ILE A 284 11.77 -7.79 0.60
C ILE A 284 11.05 -6.71 1.42
N VAL A 285 9.89 -7.02 2.01
CA VAL A 285 9.20 -6.07 2.90
C VAL A 285 10.00 -5.82 4.18
N ARG A 286 10.63 -6.85 4.75
CA ARG A 286 11.49 -6.71 5.94
C ARG A 286 12.72 -5.85 5.66
N ASP A 287 13.37 -6.04 4.52
CA ASP A 287 14.50 -5.20 4.12
C ASP A 287 14.07 -3.78 3.79
N ALA A 288 12.87 -3.57 3.25
CA ALA A 288 12.28 -2.24 3.11
C ALA A 288 12.13 -1.53 4.46
N ILE A 289 11.64 -2.24 5.49
CA ILE A 289 11.51 -1.71 6.87
C ILE A 289 12.89 -1.32 7.42
N ARG A 290 13.89 -2.21 7.31
CA ARG A 290 15.27 -1.94 7.76
C ARG A 290 15.87 -0.73 7.05
N LEU A 291 15.70 -0.66 5.74
CA LEU A 291 16.14 0.45 4.93
C LEU A 291 15.48 1.76 5.37
N LEU A 292 14.16 1.79 5.59
CA LEU A 292 13.46 3.00 6.05
C LEU A 292 13.94 3.49 7.42
N LYS A 293 14.30 2.59 8.35
CA LYS A 293 14.91 2.96 9.62
C LYS A 293 16.26 3.66 9.42
N VAL A 294 17.12 3.11 8.56
CA VAL A 294 18.42 3.72 8.22
C VAL A 294 18.23 5.07 7.54
N ILE A 295 17.30 5.17 6.60
CA ILE A 295 16.98 6.41 5.89
C ILE A 295 16.52 7.49 6.87
N SER A 296 15.63 7.16 7.80
CA SER A 296 15.18 8.10 8.84
C SER A 296 16.36 8.61 9.67
N VAL A 297 17.28 7.74 10.08
CA VAL A 297 18.51 8.13 10.79
C VAL A 297 19.40 9.03 9.92
N LYS A 298 19.59 8.74 8.63
CA LYS A 298 20.40 9.58 7.73
C LYS A 298 19.78 10.96 7.53
N TYR A 299 18.46 11.07 7.35
CA TYR A 299 17.79 12.36 7.28
C TYR A 299 17.98 13.19 8.56
N ARG A 300 17.90 12.54 9.73
CA ARG A 300 18.17 13.21 11.01
C ARG A 300 19.61 13.72 11.12
N VAL A 301 20.60 12.90 10.75
CA VAL A 301 22.02 13.32 10.77
C VAL A 301 22.26 14.51 9.84
N MET A 302 21.72 14.45 8.61
CA MET A 302 21.80 15.57 7.67
C MET A 302 21.08 16.83 8.20
N HIS A 303 19.92 16.67 8.83
CA HIS A 303 19.18 17.75 9.49
C HIS A 303 20.05 18.44 10.55
N ASP A 304 20.59 17.67 11.50
CA ASP A 304 21.39 18.21 12.61
C ASP A 304 22.65 18.92 12.12
N ARG A 305 23.24 18.43 11.03
CA ARG A 305 24.38 19.09 10.38
C ARG A 305 23.99 20.41 9.73
N LYS A 306 22.86 20.46 9.02
CA LYS A 306 22.36 21.68 8.37
C LYS A 306 21.94 22.72 9.41
N SER A 307 21.28 22.31 10.49
CA SER A 307 20.91 23.19 11.60
C SER A 307 22.12 23.84 12.26
N ARG A 308 23.20 23.07 12.51
CA ARG A 308 24.46 23.60 13.05
C ARG A 308 25.21 24.55 12.10
N ALA A 309 25.06 24.37 10.79
CA ALA A 309 25.67 25.26 9.81
C ALA A 309 24.94 26.61 9.68
N ASN A 310 23.67 26.68 10.12
CA ASN A 310 22.84 27.88 10.06
C ASN A 310 22.82 28.68 11.38
N SER A 311 23.37 28.12 12.47
CA SER A 311 23.52 28.76 13.78
C SER A 311 24.84 29.51 13.90
#